data_AF-A0A3C1PV17-F1
#
_entry.id   AF-A0A3C1PV17-F1
#
_cell.length_a   1.000
_cell.length_b   1.000
_cell.length_c   1.000
_cell.angle_alpha   90.00
_cell.angle_beta   90.00
_cell.angle_gamma   90.00
#
_symmetry.space_group_name_H-M   'P 1'
#
loop_
_entity.id
_entity.type
_entity.pdbx_description
1 polymer ?
#
loop_
_entity_poly.entity_id
_entity_poly.type
_entity_poly.pdbx_seq_one_letter_code
_entity_poly.pdbx_strand_id
1 'polypeptide(L)'
;MTESIMSIGVGILGLSAIGLIGGTVLHYASKAFRVNGNPLVDSIDELLPQTQCGQCGHPGCHPYAEAIANGEAINRCPPGGQATVDRIANLLGIDSLELDADENIIEQDLVALIIEEECIGCTKCIQACPVDAIVGSNKLMHTVISSDCTGCDLCVDPCPVDCIEMVPRPKAPDSWVPEHPDLISSDRFTKGELPPESPCIRCGACATVCPAHLQPQLMLFALKAGALNHAVHEGLTDCVECAACNAVCPSHIHLAEWFRLGRFQAEKVLAEKQLSLEARERFQTRNARLKRIAAEQDLKRSVRRAKSGEALERARKLREAAS
;
A
#
# COMPACT_ATOMS: atom_id res chain seq x y z
N MET A 1 51.01 15.94 51.12
CA MET A 1 51.00 16.29 49.68
C MET A 1 50.71 15.08 48.79
N THR A 2 51.37 13.94 49.00
CA THR A 2 51.18 12.72 48.21
C THR A 2 49.76 12.13 48.26
N GLU A 3 49.11 12.11 49.44
CA GLU A 3 47.74 11.58 49.57
C GLU A 3 46.66 12.45 48.88
N SER A 4 46.84 13.77 48.92
CA SER A 4 45.95 14.71 48.22
C SER A 4 46.08 14.62 46.71
N ILE A 5 47.30 14.41 46.19
CA ILE A 5 47.53 14.21 44.75
C ILE A 5 46.93 12.86 44.30
N MET A 6 47.04 11.82 45.13
CA MET A 6 46.48 10.50 44.82
C MET A 6 44.95 10.50 44.76
N SER A 7 44.28 11.18 45.70
CA SER A 7 42.81 11.31 45.69
C SER A 7 42.28 12.12 44.51
N ILE A 8 42.96 13.21 44.13
CA ILE A 8 42.63 13.99 42.93
C ILE A 8 42.81 13.13 41.66
N GLY A 9 43.91 12.37 41.58
CA GLY A 9 44.18 11.49 40.43
C GLY A 9 43.13 10.40 40.24
N VAL A 10 42.67 9.76 41.32
CA VAL A 10 41.60 8.76 41.27
C VAL A 10 40.28 9.39 40.81
N GLY A 11 39.96 10.61 41.27
CA GLY A 11 38.77 11.33 40.84
C GLY A 11 38.77 11.64 39.33
N ILE A 12 39.90 12.13 38.81
CA ILE A 12 40.05 12.44 37.37
C ILE A 12 39.93 11.17 36.52
N LEU A 13 40.58 10.07 36.94
CA LEU A 13 40.49 8.80 36.22
C LEU A 13 39.07 8.21 36.24
N GLY A 14 38.39 8.29 37.38
CA GLY A 14 37.01 7.83 37.52
C GLY A 14 36.05 8.60 36.59
N LEU A 15 36.11 9.93 36.60
CA LEU A 15 35.28 10.77 35.73
C LEU A 15 35.59 10.57 34.25
N SER A 16 36.88 10.40 33.89
CA SER A 16 37.29 10.13 32.51
C SER A 16 36.77 8.77 32.02
N ALA A 17 36.82 7.73 32.86
CA ALA A 17 36.31 6.41 32.54
C ALA A 17 34.79 6.43 32.32
N ILE A 18 34.03 7.11 33.20
CA ILE A 18 32.57 7.26 33.06
C ILE A 18 32.23 8.02 31.77
N GLY A 19 32.96 9.10 31.48
CA GLY A 19 32.77 9.86 30.23
C GLY A 19 33.03 9.01 28.98
N LEU A 20 34.07 8.17 29.01
CA LEU A 20 34.42 7.31 27.87
C LEU A 20 33.40 6.18 27.68
N ILE A 21 32.91 5.60 28.78
CA ILE A 21 31.84 4.58 28.75
C ILE A 21 30.54 5.23 28.24
N GLY A 22 30.14 6.37 28.79
CA GLY A 22 28.94 7.08 28.36
C GLY A 22 29.01 7.50 26.89
N GLY A 23 30.14 8.05 26.46
CA GLY A 23 30.37 8.46 25.07
C GLY A 23 30.35 7.28 24.09
N THR A 24 30.95 6.15 24.44
CA THR A 24 30.93 4.94 23.59
C THR A 24 29.52 4.34 23.49
N VAL A 25 28.76 4.31 24.59
CA VAL A 25 27.36 3.87 24.60
C VAL A 25 26.48 4.78 23.72
N LEU A 26 26.60 6.11 23.87
CA LEU A 26 25.85 7.06 23.06
C LEU A 26 26.24 7.01 21.58
N HIS A 27 27.53 6.85 21.27
CA HIS A 27 28.00 6.70 19.88
C HIS A 27 27.45 5.42 19.24
N TYR A 28 27.46 4.31 19.97
CA TYR A 28 26.89 3.05 19.50
C TYR A 28 25.37 3.18 19.28
N ALA A 29 24.64 3.74 20.25
CA ALA A 29 23.20 3.96 20.13
C ALA A 29 22.86 4.87 18.93
N SER A 30 23.60 5.97 18.74
CA SER A 30 23.41 6.86 17.59
C SER A 30 23.60 6.15 16.25
N LYS A 31 24.55 5.21 16.15
CA LYS A 31 24.78 4.45 14.92
C LYS A 31 23.75 3.33 14.71
N ALA A 32 23.34 2.65 15.79
CA ALA A 32 22.38 1.55 15.74
C ALA A 32 20.95 2.03 15.40
N PHE A 33 20.55 3.19 15.90
CA PHE A 33 19.21 3.76 15.70
C PHE A 33 19.16 4.86 14.63
N ARG A 34 20.14 4.90 13.71
CA ARG A 34 20.10 5.84 12.57
C ARG A 34 18.96 5.45 11.62
N VAL A 35 17.88 6.23 11.63
CA VAL A 35 16.82 6.17 10.63
C VAL A 35 17.37 6.74 9.32
N ASN A 36 17.35 5.95 8.24
CA ASN A 36 17.78 6.40 6.92
C ASN A 36 16.58 6.96 6.17
N GLY A 37 16.44 8.29 6.11
CA GLY A 37 15.35 8.97 5.39
C GLY A 37 14.70 10.07 6.23
N ASN A 38 13.70 10.75 5.66
CA ASN A 38 12.83 11.65 6.40
C ASN A 38 11.64 10.81 6.93
N PRO A 39 11.56 10.54 8.25
CA PRO A 39 10.52 9.66 8.80
C PRO A 39 9.10 10.19 8.57
N LEU A 40 8.96 11.50 8.33
CA LEU A 40 7.68 12.12 7.97
C LEU A 40 7.20 11.65 6.59
N VAL A 41 8.11 11.55 5.62
CA VAL A 41 7.79 11.12 4.24
C VAL A 41 7.29 9.69 4.25
N ASP A 42 7.96 8.80 4.99
CA ASP A 42 7.55 7.40 5.13
C ASP A 42 6.15 7.30 5.76
N SER A 43 5.87 8.12 6.77
CA SER A 43 4.57 8.16 7.45
C SER A 43 3.45 8.65 6.52
N ILE A 44 3.71 9.67 5.70
CA ILE A 44 2.75 10.17 4.70
C ILE A 44 2.56 9.15 3.58
N ASP A 45 3.63 8.52 3.09
CA ASP A 45 3.57 7.49 2.05
C ASP A 45 2.67 6.33 2.52
N GLU A 46 2.84 5.85 3.75
CA GLU A 46 1.98 4.79 4.32
C GLU A 46 0.50 5.19 4.40
N LEU A 47 0.19 6.49 4.45
CA LEU A 47 -1.19 6.95 4.46
C LEU A 47 -1.83 7.02 3.06
N LEU A 48 -1.03 7.15 2.00
CA LEU A 48 -1.52 7.22 0.62
C LEU A 48 -2.05 5.85 0.14
N PRO A 49 -2.94 5.81 -0.87
CA PRO A 49 -3.58 4.57 -1.34
C PRO A 49 -2.62 3.61 -2.08
N GLN A 50 -1.36 3.98 -2.26
CA GLN A 50 -0.32 3.15 -2.89
C GLN A 50 -0.65 2.67 -4.33
N THR A 51 -1.55 3.37 -5.03
CA THR A 51 -2.00 3.00 -6.39
C THR A 51 -1.02 3.39 -7.49
N GLN A 52 -0.05 4.29 -7.23
CA GLN A 52 0.94 4.77 -8.20
C GLN A 52 0.36 5.26 -9.54
N CYS A 53 -0.87 5.78 -9.53
CA CYS A 53 -1.61 6.17 -10.74
C CYS A 53 -1.14 7.49 -11.37
N GLY A 54 -0.51 8.37 -10.58
CA GLY A 54 -0.02 9.67 -11.02
C GLY A 54 -1.07 10.75 -11.30
N GLN A 55 -2.34 10.50 -10.96
CA GLN A 55 -3.45 11.46 -11.12
C GLN A 55 -3.27 12.74 -10.30
N CYS A 56 -2.43 12.71 -9.26
CA CYS A 56 -2.06 13.88 -8.46
C CYS A 56 -0.95 14.76 -9.09
N GLY A 57 -0.48 14.43 -10.30
CA GLY A 57 0.61 15.12 -10.99
C GLY A 57 2.02 14.65 -10.60
N HIS A 58 2.12 13.67 -9.70
CA HIS A 58 3.39 13.07 -9.27
C HIS A 58 3.57 11.66 -9.84
N PRO A 59 4.81 11.20 -10.11
CA PRO A 59 5.05 9.87 -10.69
C PRO A 59 4.73 8.69 -9.75
N GLY A 60 4.29 8.96 -8.51
CA GLY A 60 3.86 7.96 -7.55
C GLY A 60 3.55 8.57 -6.17
N CYS A 61 3.15 7.73 -5.23
CA CYS A 61 2.77 8.08 -3.86
C CYS A 61 3.96 8.61 -3.06
N HIS A 62 5.13 7.96 -3.14
CA HIS A 62 6.31 8.41 -2.39
C HIS A 62 6.82 9.79 -2.84
N PRO A 63 6.96 10.11 -4.15
CA PRO A 63 7.28 11.48 -4.60
C PRO A 63 6.25 12.51 -4.13
N TYR A 64 4.96 12.17 -4.14
CA TYR A 64 3.92 13.04 -3.60
C TYR A 64 4.03 13.22 -2.08
N ALA A 65 4.34 12.15 -1.33
CA ALA A 65 4.59 12.21 0.11
C ALA A 65 5.80 13.10 0.45
N GLU A 66 6.85 13.03 -0.37
CA GLU A 66 8.02 13.91 -0.25
C GLU A 66 7.65 15.38 -0.52
N ALA A 67 6.79 15.63 -1.51
CA ALA A 67 6.32 16.97 -1.80
C ALA A 67 5.39 17.54 -0.69
N ILE A 68 4.50 16.72 -0.14
CA ILE A 68 3.68 17.07 1.04
C ILE A 68 4.59 17.41 2.23
N ALA A 69 5.60 16.59 2.51
CA ALA A 69 6.56 16.85 3.58
C ALA A 69 7.33 18.17 3.40
N ASN A 70 7.47 18.63 2.15
CA ASN A 70 8.09 19.91 1.78
C ASN A 70 7.09 21.08 1.74
N GLY A 71 5.80 20.86 2.07
CA GLY A 71 4.78 21.90 2.17
C GLY A 71 3.83 22.03 0.97
N GLU A 72 3.79 21.03 0.08
CA GLU A 72 2.75 20.98 -0.97
C GLU A 72 1.36 20.62 -0.39
N ALA A 73 0.30 20.93 -1.14
CA ALA A 73 -1.08 20.68 -0.74
C ALA A 73 -1.38 19.18 -0.60
N ILE A 74 -2.08 18.80 0.48
CA ILE A 74 -2.39 17.41 0.84
C ILE A 74 -3.60 16.81 0.11
N ASN A 75 -4.39 17.65 -0.55
CA ASN A 75 -5.72 17.36 -1.06
C ASN A 75 -5.77 16.98 -2.55
N ARG A 76 -4.63 16.66 -3.18
CA ARG A 76 -4.54 16.36 -4.63
C ARG A 76 -4.63 14.88 -4.98
N CYS A 77 -5.07 14.01 -4.07
CA CYS A 77 -5.10 12.56 -4.30
C CYS A 77 -6.54 12.05 -4.55
N PRO A 78 -7.03 12.07 -5.81
CA PRO A 78 -8.34 11.51 -6.16
C PRO A 78 -8.59 10.08 -5.65
N PRO A 79 -7.68 9.09 -5.85
CA PRO A 79 -7.95 7.71 -5.44
C PRO A 79 -7.97 7.52 -3.93
N GLY A 80 -7.35 8.42 -3.17
CA GLY A 80 -7.37 8.38 -1.71
C GLY A 80 -8.66 8.96 -1.12
N GLY A 81 -9.38 9.78 -1.89
CA GLY A 81 -10.57 10.49 -1.46
C GLY A 81 -10.33 11.40 -0.24
N GLN A 82 -11.42 11.97 0.28
CA GLN A 82 -11.38 12.86 1.44
C GLN A 82 -10.80 12.17 2.70
N ALA A 83 -11.07 10.87 2.88
CA ALA A 83 -10.58 10.10 4.02
C ALA A 83 -9.04 10.07 4.09
N THR A 84 -8.35 10.08 2.95
CA THR A 84 -6.88 10.15 2.93
C THR A 84 -6.38 11.53 3.30
N VAL A 85 -7.06 12.59 2.83
CA VAL A 85 -6.72 13.97 3.18
C VAL A 85 -6.86 14.20 4.68
N ASP A 86 -7.96 13.75 5.29
CA ASP A 86 -8.21 13.88 6.73
C ASP A 86 -7.14 13.17 7.56
N ARG A 87 -6.72 11.98 7.14
CA ARG A 87 -5.66 11.22 7.83
C ARG A 87 -4.31 11.92 7.76
N ILE A 88 -3.97 12.50 6.60
CA ILE A 88 -2.72 13.25 6.43
C ILE A 88 -2.77 14.57 7.22
N ALA A 89 -3.91 15.27 7.22
CA ALA A 89 -4.12 16.48 8.01
C ALA A 89 -3.91 16.22 9.51
N ASN A 90 -4.49 15.13 10.03
CA ASN A 90 -4.29 14.69 11.41
C ASN A 90 -2.83 14.36 11.73
N LEU A 91 -2.10 13.72 10.81
CA LEU A 91 -0.68 13.40 10.99
C LEU A 91 0.18 14.68 11.06
N LEU A 92 -0.11 15.66 10.21
CA LEU A 92 0.64 16.91 10.11
C LEU A 92 0.21 17.96 11.14
N GLY A 93 -0.91 17.74 11.84
CA GLY A 93 -1.48 18.69 12.79
C GLY A 93 -2.00 19.97 12.13
N ILE A 94 -2.50 19.86 10.90
CA ILE A 94 -3.08 20.96 10.12
C ILE A 94 -4.57 20.71 9.88
N ASP A 95 -5.31 21.77 9.52
CA ASP A 95 -6.71 21.64 9.16
C ASP A 95 -6.90 20.82 7.88
N SER A 96 -7.94 19.99 7.85
CA SER A 96 -8.33 19.24 6.67
C SER A 96 -8.79 20.20 5.57
N LEU A 97 -8.24 20.00 4.36
CA LEU A 97 -8.63 20.70 3.15
C LEU A 97 -9.65 19.86 2.37
N GLU A 98 -10.56 20.51 1.64
CA GLU A 98 -11.43 19.81 0.70
C GLU A 98 -10.62 19.23 -0.46
N LEU A 99 -10.97 18.03 -0.91
CA LEU A 99 -10.28 17.34 -2.01
C LEU A 99 -10.30 18.19 -3.29
N ASP A 100 -9.11 18.51 -3.82
CA ASP A 100 -8.91 19.22 -5.09
C ASP A 100 -8.83 18.19 -6.23
N ALA A 101 -9.98 17.59 -6.52
CA ALA A 101 -10.16 16.64 -7.61
C ALA A 101 -11.48 16.91 -8.32
N ASP A 102 -11.47 16.80 -9.65
CA ASP A 102 -12.69 16.85 -10.46
C ASP A 102 -13.62 15.71 -10.04
N GLU A 103 -14.88 15.99 -9.67
CA GLU A 103 -15.82 14.99 -9.13
C GLU A 103 -15.99 13.77 -10.06
N ASN A 104 -15.82 13.95 -11.37
CA ASN A 104 -15.88 12.90 -12.38
C ASN A 104 -14.69 11.90 -12.36
N ILE A 105 -13.58 12.23 -11.70
CA ILE A 105 -12.39 11.37 -11.55
C ILE A 105 -12.53 10.44 -10.33
N ILE A 106 -13.36 10.83 -9.35
CA ILE A 106 -13.53 10.14 -8.06
C ILE A 106 -14.18 8.76 -8.25
N GLU A 107 -14.97 8.56 -9.31
CA GLU A 107 -15.76 7.32 -9.50
C GLU A 107 -15.14 6.29 -10.44
N GLN A 108 -14.09 6.64 -11.20
CA GLN A 108 -13.62 5.76 -12.27
C GLN A 108 -12.30 5.08 -11.85
N ASP A 109 -12.43 4.03 -11.03
CA ASP A 109 -11.40 2.97 -10.94
C ASP A 109 -11.31 2.29 -12.31
N LEU A 110 -10.58 2.89 -13.25
CA LEU A 110 -10.46 2.41 -14.63
C LEU A 110 -9.33 1.38 -14.74
N VAL A 111 -9.51 0.42 -15.64
CA VAL A 111 -8.49 -0.51 -16.09
C VAL A 111 -8.39 -0.45 -17.61
N ALA A 112 -7.17 -0.59 -18.10
CA ALA A 112 -6.94 -0.73 -19.54
C ALA A 112 -7.47 -2.10 -20.01
N LEU A 113 -8.19 -2.12 -21.12
CA LEU A 113 -8.63 -3.31 -21.84
C LEU A 113 -8.03 -3.25 -23.24
N ILE A 114 -7.34 -4.31 -23.65
CA ILE A 114 -6.77 -4.42 -24.99
C ILE A 114 -7.79 -5.15 -25.87
N ILE A 115 -8.21 -4.51 -26.96
CA ILE A 115 -9.11 -5.09 -27.95
C ILE A 115 -8.34 -6.13 -28.78
N GLU A 116 -8.66 -7.40 -28.53
CA GLU A 116 -7.93 -8.57 -29.02
C GLU A 116 -7.79 -8.60 -30.55
N GLU A 117 -8.86 -8.21 -31.24
CA GLU A 117 -8.97 -8.23 -32.71
C GLU A 117 -8.14 -7.16 -33.41
N GLU A 118 -7.76 -6.09 -32.70
CA GLU A 118 -7.00 -4.97 -33.26
C GLU A 118 -5.51 -5.00 -32.85
N CYS A 119 -5.17 -5.78 -31.84
CA CYS A 119 -3.81 -5.82 -31.29
C CYS A 119 -2.81 -6.50 -32.24
N ILE A 120 -1.90 -5.72 -32.84
CA ILE A 120 -0.85 -6.24 -33.73
C ILE A 120 0.40 -6.77 -33.01
N GLY A 121 0.44 -6.78 -31.67
CA GLY A 121 1.60 -7.27 -30.93
C GLY A 121 2.86 -6.38 -31.01
N CYS A 122 2.71 -5.05 -31.03
CA CYS A 122 3.83 -4.10 -31.21
C CYS A 122 4.75 -3.86 -30.00
N THR A 123 4.38 -4.35 -28.81
CA THR A 123 5.08 -4.27 -27.50
C THR A 123 5.33 -2.87 -26.92
N LYS A 124 4.91 -1.79 -27.58
CA LYS A 124 5.05 -0.42 -27.07
C LYS A 124 4.29 -0.18 -25.75
N CYS A 125 3.10 -0.76 -25.63
CA CYS A 125 2.29 -0.68 -24.40
C CYS A 125 3.00 -1.33 -23.19
N ILE A 126 3.71 -2.46 -23.39
CA ILE A 126 4.52 -3.10 -22.33
C ILE A 126 5.64 -2.16 -21.84
N GLN A 127 6.27 -1.41 -22.76
CA GLN A 127 7.34 -0.48 -22.39
C GLN A 127 6.84 0.75 -21.65
N ALA A 128 5.61 1.17 -21.95
CA ALA A 128 4.96 2.32 -21.34
C ALA A 128 4.32 2.00 -19.97
N CYS A 129 3.91 0.75 -19.75
CA CYS A 129 3.26 0.35 -18.50
C CYS A 129 4.23 0.43 -17.30
N PRO A 130 3.97 1.28 -16.28
CA PRO A 130 4.87 1.46 -15.14
C PRO A 130 4.85 0.27 -14.16
N VAL A 131 3.77 -0.52 -14.18
CA VAL A 131 3.50 -1.63 -13.24
C VAL A 131 3.60 -3.01 -13.88
N ASP A 132 3.99 -3.09 -15.16
CA ASP A 132 4.08 -4.34 -15.92
C ASP A 132 2.76 -5.15 -15.95
N ALA A 133 1.61 -4.49 -15.88
CA ALA A 133 0.28 -5.14 -15.92
C ALA A 133 -0.08 -5.73 -17.30
N ILE A 134 0.69 -5.42 -18.34
CA ILE A 134 0.45 -5.88 -19.72
C ILE A 134 1.34 -7.06 -20.04
N VAL A 135 0.73 -8.17 -20.44
CA VAL A 135 1.42 -9.42 -20.79
C VAL A 135 1.24 -9.71 -22.27
N GLY A 136 2.31 -10.14 -22.92
CA GLY A 136 2.29 -10.64 -24.29
C GLY A 136 3.70 -10.68 -24.87
N SER A 137 3.81 -10.84 -26.20
CA SER A 137 5.08 -10.93 -26.89
C SER A 137 5.01 -10.25 -28.25
N ASN A 138 6.16 -10.08 -28.88
CA ASN A 138 6.24 -9.49 -30.21
C ASN A 138 5.42 -10.31 -31.22
N LYS A 139 4.52 -9.63 -31.95
CA LYS A 139 3.57 -10.23 -32.91
C LYS A 139 2.57 -11.21 -32.30
N LEU A 140 2.43 -11.22 -30.97
CA LEU A 140 1.36 -11.92 -30.28
C LEU A 140 0.45 -10.89 -29.60
N MET A 141 -0.81 -11.27 -29.44
CA MET A 141 -1.81 -10.46 -28.75
C MET A 141 -1.35 -10.17 -27.31
N HIS A 142 -1.56 -8.93 -26.89
CA HIS A 142 -1.33 -8.51 -25.52
C HIS A 142 -2.63 -8.56 -24.73
N THR A 143 -2.53 -8.80 -23.43
CA THR A 143 -3.65 -8.74 -22.49
C THR A 143 -3.25 -7.96 -21.24
N VAL A 144 -4.23 -7.42 -20.54
CA VAL A 144 -4.02 -6.68 -19.29
C VAL A 144 -4.46 -7.55 -18.12
N ILE A 145 -3.57 -7.74 -17.15
CA ILE A 145 -3.93 -8.31 -15.86
C ILE A 145 -4.65 -7.20 -15.09
N SER A 146 -5.98 -7.31 -15.03
CA SER A 146 -6.83 -6.27 -14.42
C SER A 146 -6.42 -5.96 -12.98
N SER A 147 -6.09 -6.97 -12.17
CA SER A 147 -5.65 -6.80 -10.77
C SER A 147 -4.42 -5.92 -10.61
N ASP A 148 -3.54 -5.89 -11.61
CA ASP A 148 -2.23 -5.24 -11.52
C ASP A 148 -2.27 -3.85 -12.22
N CYS A 149 -3.28 -3.60 -13.04
CA CYS A 149 -3.46 -2.33 -13.75
C CYS A 149 -3.86 -1.21 -12.79
N THR A 150 -3.14 -0.08 -12.83
CA THR A 150 -3.38 1.09 -11.96
C THR A 150 -4.27 2.16 -12.58
N GLY A 151 -4.74 1.95 -13.81
CA GLY A 151 -5.61 2.92 -14.50
C GLY A 151 -4.91 4.20 -14.97
N CYS A 152 -3.57 4.21 -15.07
CA CYS A 152 -2.77 5.41 -15.33
C CYS A 152 -2.77 5.92 -16.78
N ASP A 153 -3.53 5.33 -17.71
CA ASP A 153 -3.66 5.66 -19.14
C ASP A 153 -2.38 5.74 -20.04
N LEU A 154 -1.17 5.68 -19.47
CA LEU A 154 0.10 5.81 -20.18
C LEU A 154 0.32 4.83 -21.36
N CYS A 155 -0.46 3.74 -21.43
CA CYS A 155 -0.37 2.76 -22.51
C CYS A 155 -1.15 3.14 -23.78
N VAL A 156 -2.07 4.10 -23.70
CA VAL A 156 -2.96 4.51 -24.80
C VAL A 156 -2.16 5.20 -25.91
N ASP A 157 -1.52 6.33 -25.60
CA ASP A 157 -0.77 7.14 -26.60
C ASP A 157 0.33 6.36 -27.37
N PRO A 158 1.09 5.44 -26.75
CA PRO A 158 2.10 4.67 -27.47
C PRO A 158 1.53 3.63 -28.45
N CYS A 159 0.23 3.30 -28.38
CA CYS A 159 -0.40 2.27 -29.20
C CYS A 159 -0.57 2.76 -30.66
N PRO A 160 0.10 2.12 -31.65
CA PRO A 160 0.06 2.58 -33.04
C PRO A 160 -1.25 2.26 -33.77
N VAL A 161 -2.07 1.39 -33.20
CA VAL A 161 -3.36 0.92 -33.74
C VAL A 161 -4.52 1.31 -32.84
N ASP A 162 -4.25 2.04 -31.76
CA ASP A 162 -5.25 2.55 -30.81
C ASP A 162 -6.19 1.49 -30.21
N CYS A 163 -5.70 0.25 -30.06
CA CYS A 163 -6.51 -0.89 -29.60
C CYS A 163 -6.71 -0.97 -28.07
N ILE A 164 -6.64 0.14 -27.33
CA ILE A 164 -6.70 0.15 -25.86
C ILE A 164 -7.82 1.06 -25.38
N GLU A 165 -8.76 0.49 -24.63
CA GLU A 165 -9.87 1.22 -24.02
C GLU A 165 -9.72 1.27 -22.50
N MET A 166 -10.11 2.38 -21.89
CA MET A 166 -10.19 2.50 -20.44
C MET A 166 -11.61 2.18 -19.98
N VAL A 167 -11.77 1.05 -19.31
CA VAL A 167 -13.08 0.57 -18.84
C VAL A 167 -13.13 0.59 -17.31
N PRO A 168 -14.28 0.80 -16.68
CA PRO A 168 -14.41 0.63 -15.24
C PRO A 168 -13.97 -0.76 -14.82
N ARG A 169 -13.12 -0.84 -13.79
CA ARG A 169 -12.76 -2.09 -13.15
C ARG A 169 -14.05 -2.77 -12.75
N PRO A 170 -14.24 -4.05 -13.09
CA PRO A 170 -15.34 -4.82 -12.54
C PRO A 170 -15.13 -4.92 -11.03
N LYS A 171 -15.73 -3.98 -10.29
CA LYS A 171 -15.82 -4.05 -8.84
C LYS A 171 -16.68 -5.26 -8.52
N ALA A 172 -16.23 -6.08 -7.58
CA ALA A 172 -17.18 -6.92 -6.86
C ALA A 172 -18.24 -5.96 -6.29
N PRO A 173 -19.55 -6.27 -6.37
CA PRO A 173 -20.57 -5.37 -5.86
C PRO A 173 -20.20 -4.91 -4.44
N ASP A 174 -20.25 -3.60 -4.19
CA ASP A 174 -19.86 -2.99 -2.89
C ASP A 174 -20.58 -3.65 -1.70
N SER A 175 -21.73 -4.26 -1.99
CA SER A 175 -22.40 -5.26 -1.18
C SER A 175 -22.47 -6.60 -1.94
N TRP A 176 -21.45 -7.44 -1.86
CA TRP A 176 -21.73 -8.88 -1.84
C TRP A 176 -22.34 -9.19 -0.47
N VAL A 177 -23.59 -8.77 -0.29
CA VAL A 177 -24.47 -9.40 0.66
C VAL A 177 -24.99 -10.59 -0.15
N PRO A 178 -24.60 -11.83 0.17
CA PRO A 178 -25.37 -12.94 -0.35
C PRO A 178 -26.81 -12.63 0.04
N GLU A 179 -27.72 -12.47 -0.93
CA GLU A 179 -29.13 -12.73 -0.65
C GLU A 179 -29.10 -14.06 0.06
N HIS A 180 -29.39 -14.03 1.37
CA HIS A 180 -29.45 -15.21 2.20
C HIS A 180 -30.10 -16.31 1.36
N PRO A 181 -29.34 -17.31 0.88
CA PRO A 181 -30.06 -18.47 0.43
C PRO A 181 -30.75 -18.96 1.70
N ASP A 182 -32.06 -19.15 1.66
CA ASP A 182 -32.87 -19.81 2.70
C ASP A 182 -32.41 -21.27 2.98
N LEU A 183 -31.19 -21.60 2.56
CA LEU A 183 -30.62 -22.89 2.31
C LEU A 183 -29.13 -22.85 2.65
N ILE A 184 -28.78 -22.59 3.92
CA ILE A 184 -27.49 -23.02 4.46
C ILE A 184 -27.74 -24.13 5.48
N SER A 185 -27.59 -25.36 5.01
CA SER A 185 -27.17 -26.65 5.63
C SER A 185 -27.48 -27.00 7.11
N SER A 186 -27.47 -26.06 8.06
CA SER A 186 -27.82 -26.31 9.46
C SER A 186 -29.32 -26.40 9.71
N ASP A 187 -30.15 -25.90 8.77
CA ASP A 187 -31.61 -25.83 8.94
C ASP A 187 -32.32 -27.13 8.51
N ARG A 188 -31.65 -28.28 8.65
CA ARG A 188 -32.26 -29.59 8.37
C ARG A 188 -33.44 -29.92 9.29
N PHE A 189 -33.72 -29.07 10.29
CA PHE A 189 -34.88 -29.16 11.16
C PHE A 189 -35.45 -27.78 11.46
N THR A 190 -36.21 -27.16 10.55
CA THR A 190 -37.50 -26.53 10.90
C THR A 190 -38.26 -26.13 9.64
N LYS A 191 -39.37 -26.83 9.38
CA LYS A 191 -40.50 -26.25 8.63
C LYS A 191 -41.16 -25.22 9.55
N GLY A 192 -40.73 -23.96 9.49
CA GLY A 192 -41.39 -22.86 10.18
C GLY A 192 -40.70 -21.54 9.90
N GLU A 193 -41.46 -20.47 9.67
CA GLU A 193 -40.89 -19.12 9.60
C GLU A 193 -40.04 -18.84 10.84
N LEU A 194 -38.77 -18.53 10.63
CA LEU A 194 -37.88 -18.03 11.68
C LEU A 194 -38.45 -16.71 12.22
N PRO A 195 -38.51 -16.51 13.55
CA PRO A 195 -38.89 -15.23 14.11
C PRO A 195 -37.90 -14.14 13.62
N PRO A 196 -38.38 -12.95 13.28
CA PRO A 196 -37.53 -11.89 12.73
C PRO A 196 -36.44 -11.47 13.74
N GLU A 197 -35.23 -11.20 13.24
CA GLU A 197 -34.13 -10.67 14.04
C GLU A 197 -34.58 -9.38 14.76
N SER A 198 -34.29 -9.28 16.05
CA SER A 198 -34.49 -8.08 16.85
C SER A 198 -33.15 -7.48 17.30
N PRO A 199 -33.11 -6.19 17.67
CA PRO A 199 -31.87 -5.55 18.12
C PRO A 199 -31.23 -6.26 19.32
N CYS A 200 -29.90 -6.26 19.36
CA CYS A 200 -29.13 -6.87 20.44
C CYS A 200 -29.41 -6.17 21.78
N ILE A 201 -29.93 -6.93 22.76
CA ILE A 201 -30.18 -6.44 24.13
C ILE A 201 -28.99 -6.58 25.08
N ARG A 202 -27.81 -6.98 24.56
CA ARG A 202 -26.56 -7.14 25.31
C ARG A 202 -26.65 -8.07 26.53
N CYS A 203 -27.39 -9.18 26.42
CA CYS A 203 -27.66 -10.10 27.53
C CYS A 203 -26.48 -10.98 27.98
N GLY A 204 -25.35 -11.01 27.27
CA GLY A 204 -24.21 -11.85 27.66
C GLY A 204 -24.25 -13.31 27.19
N ALA A 205 -25.41 -13.87 26.86
CA ALA A 205 -25.61 -15.32 26.65
C ALA A 205 -24.69 -15.98 25.62
N CYS A 206 -24.39 -15.31 24.51
CA CYS A 206 -23.51 -15.88 23.48
C CYS A 206 -22.05 -16.02 23.94
N ALA A 207 -21.58 -15.21 24.89
CA ALA A 207 -20.24 -15.34 25.46
C ALA A 207 -20.13 -16.55 26.39
N THR A 208 -21.19 -16.86 27.15
CA THR A 208 -21.18 -17.97 28.10
C THR A 208 -21.18 -19.35 27.43
N VAL A 209 -21.64 -19.44 26.19
CA VAL A 209 -21.68 -20.70 25.42
C VAL A 209 -20.57 -20.81 24.37
N CYS A 210 -19.72 -19.78 24.24
CA CYS A 210 -18.68 -19.80 23.23
C CYS A 210 -17.58 -20.82 23.61
N PRO A 211 -17.34 -21.87 22.80
CA PRO A 211 -16.31 -22.87 23.10
C PRO A 211 -14.89 -22.32 22.97
N ALA A 212 -14.71 -21.23 22.23
CA ALA A 212 -13.44 -20.52 22.06
C ALA A 212 -13.25 -19.39 23.08
N HIS A 213 -14.17 -19.23 24.04
CA HIS A 213 -14.13 -18.19 25.07
C HIS A 213 -14.04 -16.76 24.52
N LEU A 214 -14.60 -16.52 23.34
CA LEU A 214 -14.65 -15.20 22.70
C LEU A 214 -15.74 -14.31 23.32
N GLN A 215 -15.75 -13.03 22.93
CA GLN A 215 -16.82 -12.08 23.24
C GLN A 215 -17.65 -11.75 21.98
N PRO A 216 -18.61 -12.62 21.58
CA PRO A 216 -19.40 -12.42 20.36
C PRO A 216 -20.13 -11.07 20.30
N GLN A 217 -20.49 -10.47 21.43
CA GLN A 217 -21.16 -9.18 21.46
C GLN A 217 -20.27 -8.03 20.95
N LEU A 218 -18.99 -8.00 21.33
CA LEU A 218 -18.05 -6.98 20.87
C LEU A 218 -17.73 -7.16 19.39
N MET A 219 -17.51 -8.42 18.98
CA MET A 219 -17.31 -8.78 17.58
C MET A 219 -18.50 -8.34 16.71
N LEU A 220 -19.73 -8.65 17.13
CA LEU A 220 -20.94 -8.27 16.40
C LEU A 220 -21.08 -6.74 16.30
N PHE A 221 -20.79 -6.02 17.38
CA PHE A 221 -20.84 -4.56 17.38
C PHE A 221 -19.78 -3.96 16.43
N ALA A 222 -18.55 -4.48 16.47
CA ALA A 222 -17.47 -4.06 15.57
C ALA A 222 -17.83 -4.33 14.09
N LEU A 223 -18.39 -5.51 13.79
CA LEU A 223 -18.82 -5.86 12.43
C LEU A 223 -19.98 -4.99 11.94
N LYS A 224 -21.02 -4.77 12.77
CA LYS A 224 -22.14 -3.87 12.42
C LYS A 224 -21.69 -2.41 12.24
N ALA A 225 -20.57 -2.01 12.85
CA ALA A 225 -19.95 -0.70 12.67
C ALA A 225 -18.96 -0.63 11.49
N GLY A 226 -18.76 -1.72 10.73
CA GLY A 226 -17.75 -1.79 9.66
C GLY A 226 -16.30 -1.79 10.15
N ALA A 227 -16.07 -1.91 11.46
CA ALA A 227 -14.75 -1.86 12.09
C ALA A 227 -14.08 -3.24 12.07
N LEU A 228 -13.72 -3.72 10.87
CA LEU A 228 -13.21 -5.07 10.65
C LEU A 228 -11.93 -5.38 11.44
N ASN A 229 -10.98 -4.42 11.50
CA ASN A 229 -9.75 -4.57 12.27
C ASN A 229 -10.02 -4.77 13.77
N HIS A 230 -11.03 -4.07 14.30
CA HIS A 230 -11.45 -4.23 15.69
C HIS A 230 -12.11 -5.59 15.89
N ALA A 231 -12.94 -6.05 14.96
CA ALA A 231 -13.52 -7.39 15.03
C ALA A 231 -12.43 -8.49 15.03
N VAL A 232 -11.38 -8.35 14.22
CA VAL A 232 -10.21 -9.23 14.22
C VAL A 232 -9.49 -9.21 15.58
N HIS A 233 -9.28 -8.03 16.17
CA HIS A 233 -8.70 -7.90 17.51
C HIS A 233 -9.53 -8.60 18.60
N GLU A 234 -10.86 -8.56 18.47
CA GLU A 234 -11.79 -9.26 19.37
C GLU A 234 -11.85 -10.79 19.14
N GLY A 235 -11.03 -11.33 18.23
CA GLY A 235 -10.90 -12.77 17.99
C GLY A 235 -11.78 -13.30 16.86
N LEU A 236 -12.18 -12.47 15.89
CA LEU A 236 -12.95 -12.91 14.71
C LEU A 236 -12.28 -14.05 13.95
N THR A 237 -10.96 -14.04 13.85
CA THR A 237 -10.19 -15.12 13.18
C THR A 237 -10.16 -16.42 13.97
N ASP A 238 -10.41 -16.37 15.28
CA ASP A 238 -10.39 -17.54 16.18
C ASP A 238 -11.77 -18.22 16.27
N CYS A 239 -12.80 -17.63 15.66
CA CYS A 239 -14.15 -18.18 15.63
C CYS A 239 -14.19 -19.49 14.83
N VAL A 240 -14.61 -20.58 15.48
CA VAL A 240 -14.75 -21.92 14.85
C VAL A 240 -16.11 -22.16 14.18
N GLU A 241 -16.96 -21.14 14.08
CA GLU A 241 -18.23 -21.18 13.33
C GLU A 241 -19.24 -22.25 13.80
N CYS A 242 -19.17 -22.66 15.07
CA CYS A 242 -20.03 -23.69 15.65
C CYS A 242 -21.52 -23.31 15.83
N ALA A 243 -21.88 -22.04 15.65
CA ALA A 243 -23.23 -21.49 15.82
C ALA A 243 -23.88 -21.65 17.21
N ALA A 244 -23.12 -21.97 18.26
CA ALA A 244 -23.64 -22.02 19.64
C ALA A 244 -24.27 -20.68 20.08
N CYS A 245 -23.71 -19.56 19.60
CA CYS A 245 -24.22 -18.21 19.85
C CYS A 245 -25.61 -17.95 19.24
N ASN A 246 -25.93 -18.55 18.09
CA ASN A 246 -27.24 -18.40 17.44
C ASN A 246 -28.32 -19.08 18.28
N ALA A 247 -28.03 -20.29 18.76
CA ALA A 247 -28.97 -21.10 19.52
C ALA A 247 -29.42 -20.46 20.84
N VAL A 248 -28.57 -19.61 21.44
CA VAL A 248 -28.87 -18.96 22.74
C VAL A 248 -29.27 -17.50 22.62
N CYS A 249 -29.30 -16.93 21.42
CA CYS A 249 -29.60 -15.50 21.26
C CYS A 249 -31.10 -15.25 21.47
N PRO A 250 -31.52 -14.50 22.52
CA PRO A 250 -32.93 -14.17 22.73
C PRO A 250 -33.46 -13.19 21.68
N SER A 251 -32.56 -12.46 21.02
CA SER A 251 -32.90 -11.52 19.96
C SER A 251 -32.99 -12.18 18.58
N HIS A 252 -32.78 -13.51 18.48
CA HIS A 252 -32.75 -14.27 17.23
C HIS A 252 -31.73 -13.72 16.22
N ILE A 253 -30.60 -13.20 16.72
CA ILE A 253 -29.50 -12.74 15.85
C ILE A 253 -28.71 -13.96 15.37
N HIS A 254 -28.44 -13.97 14.07
CA HIS A 254 -27.62 -14.96 13.38
C HIS A 254 -26.12 -14.61 13.50
N LEU A 255 -25.58 -14.67 14.74
CA LEU A 255 -24.21 -14.24 15.05
C LEU A 255 -23.13 -14.99 14.23
N ALA A 256 -23.28 -16.31 14.06
CA ALA A 256 -22.29 -17.11 13.35
C ALA A 256 -22.21 -16.76 11.86
N GLU A 257 -23.30 -16.29 11.26
CA GLU A 257 -23.37 -15.82 9.89
C GLU A 257 -22.64 -14.48 9.75
N TRP A 258 -22.87 -13.55 10.68
CA TRP A 258 -22.10 -12.30 10.76
C TRP A 258 -20.60 -12.57 10.88
N PHE A 259 -20.19 -13.55 11.69
CA PHE A 259 -18.78 -13.88 11.86
C PHE A 259 -18.17 -14.57 10.64
N ARG A 260 -18.91 -15.47 9.98
CA ARG A 260 -18.49 -16.09 8.71
C ARG A 260 -18.24 -15.03 7.63
N LEU A 261 -19.19 -14.12 7.45
CA LEU A 261 -19.06 -13.02 6.50
C LEU A 261 -17.87 -12.11 6.85
N GLY A 262 -17.76 -11.74 8.13
CA GLY A 262 -16.65 -10.91 8.62
C GLY A 262 -15.28 -11.57 8.40
N ARG A 263 -15.15 -12.88 8.67
CA ARG A 263 -13.89 -13.61 8.41
C ARG A 263 -13.52 -13.60 6.94
N PHE A 264 -14.47 -13.87 6.06
CA PHE A 264 -14.25 -13.80 4.61
C PHE A 264 -13.80 -12.40 4.17
N GLN A 265 -14.43 -11.34 4.69
CA GLN A 265 -14.02 -9.96 4.41
C GLN A 265 -12.59 -9.68 4.93
N ALA A 266 -12.25 -10.14 6.13
CA ALA A 266 -10.91 -9.96 6.71
C ALA A 266 -9.83 -10.67 5.87
N GLU A 267 -10.09 -11.90 5.45
CA GLU A 267 -9.19 -12.65 4.56
C GLU A 267 -8.97 -11.92 3.23
N LYS A 268 -10.05 -11.38 2.63
CA LYS A 268 -9.95 -10.62 1.38
C LYS A 268 -9.09 -9.35 1.54
N VAL A 269 -9.32 -8.56 2.58
CA VAL A 269 -8.54 -7.34 2.87
C VAL A 269 -7.07 -7.67 3.11
N LEU A 270 -6.78 -8.77 3.82
CA LEU A 270 -5.40 -9.22 4.05
C LEU A 270 -4.72 -9.66 2.74
N ALA A 271 -5.43 -10.38 1.88
CA ALA A 271 -4.92 -10.80 0.58
C ALA A 271 -4.63 -9.59 -0.33
N GLU A 272 -5.53 -8.60 -0.40
CA GLU A 272 -5.32 -7.36 -1.16
C GLU A 272 -4.09 -6.59 -0.65
N LYS A 273 -3.91 -6.50 0.67
CA LYS A 273 -2.73 -5.86 1.27
C LYS A 273 -1.44 -6.59 0.93
N GLN A 274 -1.43 -7.94 0.94
CA GLN A 274 -0.28 -8.74 0.54
C GLN A 274 0.10 -8.51 -0.93
N LEU A 275 -0.89 -8.53 -1.83
CA LEU A 275 -0.68 -8.27 -3.26
C LEU A 275 -0.08 -6.88 -3.50
N SER A 276 -0.56 -5.86 -2.79
CA SER A 276 -0.01 -4.49 -2.86
C SER A 276 1.46 -4.42 -2.40
N LEU A 277 1.80 -5.11 -1.30
CA LEU A 277 3.19 -5.18 -0.81
C LEU A 277 4.11 -5.89 -1.80
N GLU A 278 3.67 -7.00 -2.39
CA GLU A 278 4.43 -7.71 -3.42
C GLU A 278 4.64 -6.85 -4.68
N ALA A 279 3.60 -6.13 -5.12
CA ALA A 279 3.70 -5.20 -6.25
C ALA A 279 4.73 -4.08 -5.98
N ARG A 280 4.73 -3.53 -4.76
CA ARG A 280 5.72 -2.53 -4.32
C ARG A 280 7.15 -3.08 -4.39
N GLU A 281 7.39 -4.30 -3.91
CA GLU A 281 8.71 -4.93 -3.94
C GLU A 281 9.19 -5.15 -5.39
N ARG A 282 8.30 -5.61 -6.28
CA ARG A 282 8.61 -5.80 -7.71
C ARG A 282 9.00 -4.47 -8.38
N PHE A 283 8.24 -3.41 -8.14
CA PHE A 283 8.51 -2.08 -8.68
C PHE A 283 9.87 -1.53 -8.20
N GLN A 284 10.15 -1.64 -6.90
CA GLN A 284 11.42 -1.20 -6.32
C GLN A 284 12.62 -1.97 -6.91
N THR A 285 12.49 -3.29 -7.07
CA THR A 285 13.53 -4.15 -7.64
C THR A 285 13.81 -3.79 -9.11
N ARG A 286 12.75 -3.59 -9.90
CA ARG A 286 12.88 -3.16 -11.31
C ARG A 286 13.56 -1.80 -11.42
N ASN A 287 13.14 -0.83 -10.63
CA ASN A 287 13.72 0.51 -10.64
C ASN A 287 15.19 0.52 -10.22
N ALA A 288 15.57 -0.29 -9.22
CA ALA A 288 16.96 -0.46 -8.85
C ALA A 288 17.79 -1.03 -10.02
N ARG A 289 17.25 -2.01 -10.76
CA ARG A 289 17.89 -2.57 -11.97
C ARG A 289 18.04 -1.52 -13.07
N LEU A 290 16.98 -0.77 -13.38
CA LEU A 290 17.01 0.28 -14.40
C LEU A 290 18.01 1.39 -14.06
N LYS A 291 18.07 1.84 -12.80
CA LYS A 291 19.07 2.81 -12.33
C LYS A 291 20.50 2.31 -12.53
N ARG A 292 20.79 1.02 -12.26
CA ARG A 292 22.11 0.43 -12.51
C ARG A 292 22.46 0.42 -14.00
N ILE A 293 21.53 -0.01 -14.86
CA ILE A 293 21.74 -0.05 -16.31
C ILE A 293 21.96 1.37 -16.87
N ALA A 294 21.15 2.35 -16.44
CA ALA A 294 21.28 3.75 -16.84
C ALA A 294 22.64 4.32 -16.42
N ALA A 295 23.06 4.10 -15.18
CA ALA A 295 24.37 4.54 -14.68
C ALA A 295 25.54 3.94 -15.49
N GLU A 296 25.45 2.65 -15.85
CA GLU A 296 26.46 1.99 -16.68
C GLU A 296 26.49 2.55 -18.11
N GLN A 297 25.32 2.83 -18.70
CA GLN A 297 25.22 3.46 -20.01
C GLN A 297 25.75 4.89 -20.02
N ASP A 298 25.46 5.67 -18.98
CA ASP A 298 25.95 7.04 -18.85
C ASP A 298 27.45 7.10 -18.65
N LEU A 299 28.03 6.15 -17.90
CA LEU A 299 29.48 5.98 -17.82
C LEU A 299 30.09 5.63 -19.19
N LYS A 300 29.48 4.70 -19.94
CA LYS A 300 29.93 4.37 -21.30
C LYS A 300 29.83 5.58 -22.25
N ARG A 301 28.77 6.39 -22.14
CA ARG A 301 28.58 7.62 -22.91
C ARG A 301 29.61 8.69 -22.53
N SER A 302 29.90 8.89 -21.25
CA SER A 302 30.88 9.88 -20.78
C SER A 302 32.30 9.51 -21.24
N VAL A 303 32.69 8.23 -21.15
CA VAL A 303 33.98 7.74 -21.67
C VAL A 303 34.07 7.94 -23.18
N ARG A 304 33.01 7.66 -23.95
CA ARG A 304 32.99 7.93 -25.40
C ARG A 304 33.12 9.43 -25.69
N ARG A 305 32.43 10.30 -24.97
CA ARG A 305 32.52 11.76 -25.12
C ARG A 305 33.93 12.26 -24.81
N ALA A 306 34.56 11.80 -23.73
CA ALA A 306 35.94 12.15 -23.38
C ALA A 306 36.92 11.73 -24.49
N LYS A 307 36.85 10.48 -24.95
CA LYS A 307 37.69 10.00 -26.08
C LYS A 307 37.49 10.81 -27.36
N SER A 308 36.24 11.17 -27.68
CA SER A 308 35.96 12.01 -28.86
C SER A 308 36.51 13.43 -28.70
N GLY A 309 36.44 14.01 -27.49
CA GLY A 309 37.02 15.32 -27.19
C GLY A 309 38.55 15.32 -27.30
N GLU A 310 39.21 14.32 -26.73
CA GLU A 310 40.67 14.12 -26.86
C GLU A 310 41.11 13.95 -28.31
N ALA A 311 40.35 13.20 -29.11
CA ALA A 311 40.62 13.02 -30.55
C ALA A 311 40.48 14.33 -31.33
N LEU A 312 39.45 15.14 -31.01
CA LEU A 312 39.23 16.45 -31.62
C LEU A 312 40.34 17.44 -31.27
N GLU A 313 40.80 17.43 -30.01
CA GLU A 313 41.89 18.27 -29.54
C GLU A 313 43.23 17.89 -30.18
N ARG A 314 43.53 16.59 -30.32
CA ARG A 314 44.71 16.11 -31.07
C ARG A 314 44.67 16.54 -32.53
N ALA A 315 43.52 16.41 -33.19
CA ALA A 315 43.36 16.84 -34.58
C ALA A 315 43.54 18.36 -34.75
N ARG A 316 43.07 19.16 -33.77
CA ARG A 316 43.27 20.61 -33.75
C ARG A 316 44.75 20.98 -33.60
N LYS A 317 45.47 20.37 -32.64
CA LYS A 317 46.91 20.61 -32.44
C LYS A 317 47.74 20.22 -33.66
N LEU A 318 47.38 19.13 -34.36
CA LEU A 318 48.04 18.73 -35.61
C LEU A 318 47.81 19.74 -36.75
N ARG A 319 46.62 20.36 -36.83
CA ARG A 319 46.35 21.43 -37.81
C ARG A 319 47.11 22.71 -37.48
N GLU A 320 47.15 23.12 -36.21
CA GLU A 320 47.91 24.29 -35.74
C GLU A 320 49.43 24.13 -35.93
N ALA A 321 49.95 22.91 -35.86
CA ALA A 321 51.37 22.63 -36.11
C ALA A 321 51.76 22.55 -37.60
N ALA A 322 50.76 22.43 -38.49
CA ALA A 322 50.97 22.36 -39.94
C ALA A 322 50.85 23.72 -40.65
N SER A 323 50.42 24.76 -39.92
CA SER A 323 50.36 26.17 -40.33
C SER A 323 51.56 26.94 -39.80
#